data_AF-A0A165W0R1-F1
#
_entry.id   AF-A0A165W0R1-F1
#
_cell.length_a   1.000
_cell.length_b   1.000
_cell.length_c   1.000
_cell.angle_alpha   90.00
_cell.angle_beta   90.00
_cell.angle_gamma   90.00
#
_symmetry.space_group_name_H-M   'P 1'
#
loop_
_entity.id
_entity.type
_entity.pdbx_description
1 polymer ?
#
loop_
_entity_poly.entity_id
_entity_poly.type
_entity_poly.pdbx_seq_one_letter_code
_entity_poly.pdbx_strand_id
1 'polypeptide(L)'
;MSADSVADRSVDSHAIRRARTGYSATMLEMTFKNKRQTERLLKPELDNGNLTHHDYNLTANFFGGWSMYAPEAFGLVGLVLPYIVPPAALALFGCSKPVTVTRRAGFAFLLGGAGIFIGQGYYIQRQVQFIQQLENPKGFERAVDNVFHGINPRTPVQFKLPPIVLGGKVPDSKAKENDPVGIGMEPGKEVEEGLMVDRMEDIESPASHQAHSAASPSTSSSEAQPSSRPNSVWDKIRAANAAQGPQSSWNAIRRRSTESPASPPSSPASCTQSKARSGIPTGDNVQVLVIDENEDPERVVEQKRFDEMLEEERRRAAGLDGPRKGSPDKWL
;
A
#
# COMPACT_ATOMS: atom_id res chain seq x y z
N MET A 1 67.10 -1.82 -28.80
CA MET A 1 66.56 -3.19 -28.61
C MET A 1 65.79 -3.17 -27.30
N SER A 2 64.58 -3.77 -27.31
CA SER A 2 63.57 -3.79 -26.25
C SER A 2 62.67 -2.55 -26.15
N ALA A 3 61.93 -2.32 -27.22
CA ALA A 3 60.54 -1.86 -27.17
C ALA A 3 59.65 -3.09 -27.43
N ASP A 4 58.39 -3.03 -26.99
CA ASP A 4 57.31 -4.03 -27.15
C ASP A 4 57.09 -4.97 -25.96
N SER A 5 56.21 -4.54 -25.04
CA SER A 5 55.14 -5.37 -24.47
C SER A 5 54.27 -4.53 -23.53
N VAL A 6 53.47 -3.64 -24.13
CA VAL A 6 52.33 -2.98 -23.46
C VAL A 6 51.08 -3.46 -24.18
N ALA A 7 50.87 -4.78 -24.13
CA ALA A 7 49.65 -5.40 -24.62
C ALA A 7 48.58 -5.33 -23.52
N ASP A 8 47.69 -4.37 -23.68
CA ASP A 8 46.25 -4.64 -23.73
C ASP A 8 45.66 -5.48 -22.58
N ARG A 9 45.55 -4.87 -21.40
CA ARG A 9 44.57 -5.27 -20.37
C ARG A 9 43.36 -4.34 -20.41
N SER A 10 42.75 -4.16 -21.59
CA SER A 10 41.38 -3.64 -21.70
C SER A 10 40.36 -4.80 -21.63
N VAL A 11 40.53 -5.67 -20.62
CA VAL A 11 39.63 -6.79 -20.36
C VAL A 11 38.40 -6.28 -19.59
N ASP A 12 37.29 -6.15 -20.31
CA ASP A 12 35.93 -6.46 -19.85
C ASP A 12 35.44 -5.83 -18.54
N SER A 13 35.73 -4.55 -18.32
CA SER A 13 35.05 -3.79 -17.25
C SER A 13 33.55 -3.55 -17.53
N HIS A 14 33.10 -3.80 -18.76
CA HIS A 14 31.69 -3.70 -19.15
C HIS A 14 30.88 -4.99 -18.89
N ALA A 15 31.52 -6.16 -18.73
CA ALA A 15 30.82 -7.41 -18.44
C ALA A 15 30.36 -7.51 -16.97
N ILE A 16 31.03 -6.80 -16.06
CA ILE A 16 30.68 -6.77 -14.63
C ILE A 16 29.61 -5.71 -14.32
N ARG A 17 29.31 -4.82 -15.28
CA ARG A 17 28.18 -3.87 -15.22
C ARG A 17 26.99 -4.33 -16.06
N ARG A 18 26.72 -5.64 -16.14
CA ARG A 18 25.32 -6.06 -16.27
C ARG A 18 24.63 -5.65 -14.97
N ALA A 19 24.19 -4.39 -14.97
CA ALA A 19 23.36 -3.82 -13.93
C ALA A 19 22.28 -4.85 -13.66
N ARG A 20 22.37 -5.49 -12.50
CA ARG A 20 21.26 -6.22 -11.92
C ARG A 20 20.18 -5.17 -11.71
N THR A 21 19.35 -4.94 -12.72
CA THR A 21 18.10 -4.20 -12.60
C THR A 21 17.12 -5.08 -11.83
N GLY A 22 17.55 -5.67 -10.71
CA GLY A 22 16.65 -6.24 -9.73
C GLY A 22 16.13 -5.07 -8.91
N TYR A 23 14.86 -5.15 -8.51
CA TYR A 23 14.30 -4.19 -7.59
C TYR A 23 15.14 -4.17 -6.32
N SER A 24 15.41 -2.98 -5.79
CA SER A 24 15.95 -2.91 -4.44
C SER A 24 14.86 -3.42 -3.49
N ALA A 25 15.25 -4.23 -2.51
CA ALA A 25 14.34 -4.63 -1.43
C ALA A 25 13.64 -3.40 -0.82
N THR A 26 14.37 -2.29 -0.75
CA THR A 26 13.88 -0.98 -0.32
C THR A 26 12.69 -0.46 -1.14
N MET A 27 12.68 -0.66 -2.46
CA MET A 27 11.55 -0.21 -3.29
C MET A 27 10.30 -1.05 -3.01
N LEU A 28 10.44 -2.37 -2.86
CA LEU A 28 9.33 -3.24 -2.46
C LEU A 28 8.78 -2.82 -1.09
N GLU A 29 9.66 -2.54 -0.13
CA GLU A 29 9.26 -2.06 1.19
C GLU A 29 8.53 -0.72 1.14
N MET A 30 8.96 0.20 0.29
CA MET A 30 8.31 1.51 0.13
C MET A 30 6.91 1.39 -0.51
N THR A 31 6.71 0.43 -1.41
CA THR A 31 5.42 0.21 -2.09
C THR A 31 4.46 -0.61 -1.24
N PHE A 32 4.99 -1.59 -0.51
CA PHE A 32 4.24 -2.56 0.29
C PHE A 32 4.43 -2.30 1.79
N LYS A 33 4.20 -1.06 2.25
CA LYS A 33 4.42 -0.69 3.66
C LYS A 33 3.49 -1.41 4.63
N ASN A 34 2.23 -1.52 4.25
CA ASN A 34 1.16 -2.00 5.13
C ASN A 34 0.44 -3.18 4.48
N LYS A 35 -0.01 -4.15 5.29
CA LYS A 35 -0.81 -5.30 4.82
C LYS A 35 -1.98 -4.88 3.91
N ARG A 36 -2.77 -3.88 4.35
CA ARG A 36 -3.91 -3.37 3.59
C ARG A 36 -3.51 -2.77 2.24
N GLN A 37 -2.35 -2.10 2.18
CA GLN A 37 -1.84 -1.53 0.94
C GLN A 37 -1.38 -2.63 0.00
N THR A 38 -0.67 -3.63 0.51
CA THR A 38 -0.26 -4.82 -0.23
C THR A 38 -1.45 -5.58 -0.78
N GLU A 39 -2.47 -5.83 0.03
CA GLU A 39 -3.71 -6.46 -0.39
C GLU A 39 -4.42 -5.65 -1.47
N ARG A 40 -4.50 -4.32 -1.33
CA ARG A 40 -5.15 -3.43 -2.30
C ARG A 40 -4.42 -3.41 -3.65
N LEU A 41 -3.08 -3.42 -3.63
CA LEU A 41 -2.26 -3.39 -4.84
C LEU A 41 -2.21 -4.74 -5.55
N LEU A 42 -2.19 -5.85 -4.80
CA LEU A 42 -2.11 -7.20 -5.38
C LEU A 42 -3.46 -7.81 -5.74
N LYS A 43 -4.57 -7.29 -5.20
CA LYS A 43 -5.90 -7.84 -5.47
C LYS A 43 -6.28 -7.84 -6.96
N PRO A 44 -6.04 -6.76 -7.75
CA PRO A 44 -6.25 -6.80 -9.19
C PRO A 44 -5.43 -7.90 -9.88
N GLU A 45 -4.20 -8.17 -9.43
CA GLU A 45 -3.34 -9.20 -10.01
C GLU A 45 -3.78 -10.63 -9.66
N LEU A 46 -4.39 -10.80 -8.49
CA LEU A 46 -5.07 -12.03 -8.10
C LEU A 46 -6.31 -12.26 -8.99
N ASP A 47 -7.14 -11.23 -9.18
CA ASP A 47 -8.34 -11.31 -10.02
C ASP A 47 -7.98 -11.57 -11.50
N ASN A 48 -6.85 -11.05 -11.96
CA ASN A 48 -6.29 -11.29 -13.30
C ASN A 48 -5.67 -12.69 -13.46
N GLY A 49 -5.54 -13.48 -12.38
CA GLY A 49 -4.91 -14.80 -12.41
C GLY A 49 -3.39 -14.79 -12.55
N ASN A 50 -2.74 -13.63 -12.45
CA ASN A 50 -1.27 -13.54 -12.45
C ASN A 50 -0.66 -14.06 -11.15
N LEU A 51 -1.42 -13.96 -10.04
CA LEU A 51 -0.98 -14.36 -8.72
C LEU A 51 -1.87 -15.48 -8.16
N THR A 52 -1.30 -16.48 -7.51
CA THR A 52 -2.08 -17.52 -6.83
C THR A 52 -2.65 -16.98 -5.51
N HIS A 53 -3.77 -17.55 -5.04
CA HIS A 53 -4.32 -17.22 -3.72
C HIS A 53 -3.31 -17.50 -2.58
N HIS A 54 -2.46 -18.51 -2.73
CA HIS A 54 -1.40 -18.83 -1.78
C HIS A 54 -0.36 -17.70 -1.71
N ASP A 55 0.19 -17.32 -2.87
CA ASP A 55 1.23 -16.28 -2.97
C ASP A 55 0.69 -14.91 -2.53
N TYR A 56 -0.57 -14.61 -2.83
CA TYR A 56 -1.26 -13.41 -2.35
C TYR A 56 -1.26 -13.31 -0.82
N ASN A 57 -1.73 -14.36 -0.13
CA ASN A 57 -1.80 -14.37 1.33
C ASN A 57 -0.41 -14.35 1.96
N LEU A 58 0.54 -15.08 1.37
CA LEU A 58 1.92 -15.14 1.84
C LEU A 58 2.57 -13.75 1.75
N THR A 59 2.39 -13.08 0.62
CA THR A 59 2.88 -11.71 0.39
C THR A 59 2.23 -10.70 1.34
N ALA A 60 0.91 -10.74 1.49
CA ALA A 60 0.19 -9.85 2.40
C ALA A 60 0.66 -9.99 3.86
N ASN A 61 0.97 -11.22 4.29
CA ASN A 61 1.48 -11.49 5.63
C ASN A 61 2.97 -11.13 5.78
N PHE A 62 3.78 -11.30 4.74
CA PHE A 62 5.21 -10.98 4.77
C PHE A 62 5.44 -9.46 4.92
N PHE A 63 4.80 -8.66 4.08
CA PHE A 63 4.95 -7.20 4.09
C PHE A 63 4.15 -6.50 5.19
N GLY A 64 3.15 -7.17 5.77
CA GLY A 64 2.40 -6.68 6.92
C GLY A 64 2.98 -7.07 8.28
N GLY A 65 4.05 -7.87 8.29
CA GLY A 65 4.58 -8.47 9.51
C GLY A 65 5.57 -7.58 10.24
N TRP A 66 5.74 -7.86 11.54
CA TRP A 66 6.75 -7.20 12.40
C TRP A 66 8.20 -7.44 11.93
N SER A 67 8.43 -8.32 10.96
CA SER A 67 9.76 -8.63 10.41
C SER A 67 10.45 -7.43 9.77
N MET A 68 9.71 -6.44 9.26
CA MET A 68 10.30 -5.20 8.75
C MET A 68 11.07 -4.43 9.83
N TYR A 69 10.57 -4.43 11.06
CA TYR A 69 11.17 -3.72 12.18
C TYR A 69 12.25 -4.54 12.90
N ALA A 70 12.58 -5.74 12.41
CA ALA A 70 13.53 -6.61 13.10
C ALA A 70 14.90 -5.95 13.30
N PRO A 71 15.56 -5.32 12.30
CA PRO A 71 16.87 -4.71 12.50
C PRO A 71 16.87 -3.60 13.57
N GLU A 72 15.82 -2.78 13.58
CA GLU A 72 15.65 -1.68 14.52
C GLU A 72 15.35 -2.22 15.92
N ALA A 73 14.47 -3.20 16.04
CA ALA A 73 14.14 -3.86 17.29
C ALA A 73 15.37 -4.57 17.90
N PHE A 74 16.12 -5.34 17.12
CA PHE A 74 17.35 -5.99 17.59
C PHE A 74 18.43 -4.99 17.98
N GLY A 75 18.56 -3.89 17.23
CA GLY A 75 19.47 -2.79 17.58
C GLY A 75 19.10 -2.11 18.90
N LEU A 76 17.82 -1.77 19.09
CA LEU A 76 17.31 -1.15 20.32
C LEU A 76 17.43 -2.11 21.51
N VAL A 77 17.08 -3.39 21.34
CA VAL A 77 17.27 -4.40 22.38
C VAL A 77 18.76 -4.50 22.75
N GLY A 78 19.66 -4.56 21.77
CA GLY A 78 21.11 -4.58 22.03
C GLY A 78 21.63 -3.35 22.78
N LEU A 79 21.07 -2.17 22.49
CA LEU A 79 21.44 -0.92 23.15
C LEU A 79 20.92 -0.84 24.59
N VAL A 80 19.70 -1.31 24.84
CA VAL A 80 19.02 -1.20 26.13
C VAL A 80 19.38 -2.34 27.09
N LEU A 81 19.68 -3.54 26.57
CA LEU A 81 19.96 -4.74 27.37
C LEU A 81 21.05 -4.53 28.45
N PRO A 82 22.18 -3.85 28.19
CA PRO A 82 23.21 -3.62 29.21
C PRO A 82 22.79 -2.68 30.36
N TYR A 83 21.71 -1.92 30.19
CA TYR A 83 21.16 -1.03 31.22
C TYR A 83 20.09 -1.71 32.07
N ILE A 84 19.33 -2.65 31.49
CA ILE A 84 18.31 -3.42 32.20
C ILE A 84 18.97 -4.55 33.01
N VAL A 85 19.97 -5.22 32.44
CA VAL A 85 20.60 -6.37 33.10
C VAL A 85 21.44 -5.88 34.29
N PRO A 86 21.10 -6.26 35.54
CA PRO A 86 21.79 -5.76 36.70
C PRO A 86 23.27 -6.21 36.68
N PRO A 87 24.19 -5.38 37.19
CA PRO A 87 25.63 -5.69 37.20
C PRO A 87 25.96 -6.99 37.94
N ALA A 88 25.08 -7.47 38.83
CA ALA A 88 25.20 -8.77 39.48
C ALA A 88 25.11 -9.95 38.49
N ALA A 89 24.29 -9.85 37.43
CA ALA A 89 24.22 -10.89 36.39
C ALA A 89 25.48 -10.89 35.50
N LEU A 90 26.12 -9.72 35.33
CA LEU A 90 27.41 -9.61 34.63
C LEU A 90 28.58 -10.18 35.43
N ALA A 91 28.46 -10.27 36.76
CA ALA A 91 29.48 -10.88 37.61
C ALA A 91 29.65 -12.39 37.33
N LEU A 92 28.63 -13.06 36.79
CA LEU A 92 28.72 -14.47 36.36
C LEU A 92 29.71 -14.68 35.21
N PHE A 93 30.04 -13.62 34.46
CA PHE A 93 31.04 -13.66 33.39
C PHE A 93 32.46 -13.28 33.87
N GLY A 94 32.72 -13.26 35.19
CA GLY A 94 34.06 -13.07 35.75
C GLY A 94 34.57 -11.62 35.77
N CYS A 95 33.72 -10.64 35.45
CA CYS A 95 34.06 -9.21 35.47
C CYS A 95 33.77 -8.58 36.85
N SER A 96 34.53 -8.94 37.88
CA SER A 96 34.30 -8.49 39.27
C SER A 96 34.70 -7.03 39.57
N LYS A 97 35.18 -6.27 38.57
CA LYS A 97 35.58 -4.88 38.76
C LYS A 97 34.41 -3.95 38.41
N PRO A 98 34.16 -2.88 39.21
CA PRO A 98 33.11 -1.91 38.89
C PRO A 98 33.37 -1.32 37.51
N VAL A 99 32.51 -1.67 36.56
CA VAL A 99 32.61 -1.20 35.18
C VAL A 99 32.27 0.29 35.17
N THR A 100 33.22 1.13 34.77
CA THR A 100 33.00 2.57 34.62
C THR A 100 31.89 2.85 33.60
N VAL A 101 31.17 3.95 33.77
CA VAL A 101 30.07 4.37 32.87
C VAL A 101 30.52 4.36 31.40
N THR A 102 31.75 4.82 31.12
CA THR A 102 32.36 4.81 29.78
C THR A 102 32.48 3.41 29.18
N ARG A 103 32.87 2.40 29.98
CA ARG A 103 32.96 1.00 29.51
C ARG A 103 31.59 0.39 29.24
N ARG A 104 30.57 0.75 30.04
CA ARG A 104 29.18 0.32 29.78
C ARG A 104 28.64 0.92 28.49
N ALA A 105 28.88 2.21 28.25
CA ALA A 105 28.48 2.87 27.00
C ALA A 105 29.14 2.22 25.77
N GLY A 106 30.44 1.92 25.85
CA GLY A 106 31.16 1.21 24.78
C GLY A 106 30.58 -0.18 24.52
N PHE A 107 30.27 -0.95 25.57
CA PHE A 107 29.66 -2.27 25.43
C PHE A 107 28.25 -2.19 24.83
N ALA A 108 27.43 -1.23 25.25
CA ALA A 108 26.10 -1.00 24.68
C ALA A 108 26.14 -0.63 23.20
N PHE A 109 27.12 0.18 22.79
CA PHE A 109 27.32 0.50 21.38
C PHE A 109 27.71 -0.73 20.55
N LEU A 110 28.63 -1.57 21.06
CA LEU A 110 29.03 -2.81 20.39
C LEU A 110 27.88 -3.82 20.28
N LEU A 111 27.09 -4.01 21.36
CA LEU A 111 25.92 -4.89 21.32
C LEU A 111 24.82 -4.35 20.41
N GLY A 112 24.54 -3.05 20.43
CA GLY A 112 23.59 -2.42 19.53
C GLY A 112 24.00 -2.59 18.06
N GLY A 113 25.27 -2.33 17.74
CA GLY A 113 25.82 -2.55 16.41
C GLY A 113 25.72 -4.01 15.95
N ALA A 114 26.13 -4.96 16.80
CA ALA A 114 25.99 -6.39 16.50
C ALA A 114 24.51 -6.81 16.32
N GLY A 115 23.60 -6.25 17.12
CA GLY A 115 22.17 -6.46 17.01
C GLY A 115 21.61 -6.05 15.63
N ILE A 116 22.06 -4.93 15.09
CA ILE A 116 21.67 -4.49 13.73
C ILE A 116 22.11 -5.52 12.69
N PHE A 117 23.36 -6.01 12.74
CA PHE A 117 23.84 -7.03 11.79
C PHE A 117 23.07 -8.35 11.91
N ILE A 118 22.77 -8.80 13.13
CA ILE A 118 21.96 -10.00 13.36
C ILE A 118 20.55 -9.81 12.79
N GLY A 119 19.94 -8.65 13.03
CA GLY A 119 18.63 -8.32 12.49
C GLY A 119 18.60 -8.25 10.96
N GLN A 120 19.64 -7.71 10.34
CA GLN A 120 19.82 -7.74 8.88
C GLN A 120 19.95 -9.17 8.35
N GLY A 121 20.73 -10.03 9.01
CA GLY A 121 20.84 -11.44 8.66
C GLY A 121 19.50 -12.18 8.74
N TYR A 122 18.73 -11.94 9.81
CA TYR A 122 17.38 -12.51 9.98
C TYR A 122 16.41 -12.02 8.88
N TYR A 123 16.47 -10.74 8.52
CA TYR A 123 15.68 -10.17 7.44
C TYR A 123 15.98 -10.84 6.10
N ILE A 124 17.26 -10.98 5.74
CA ILE A 124 17.68 -11.67 4.50
C ILE A 124 17.21 -13.12 4.51
N GLN A 125 17.37 -13.83 5.63
CA GLN A 125 16.91 -15.21 5.76
C GLN A 125 15.39 -15.33 5.54
N ARG A 126 14.61 -14.41 6.10
CA ARG A 126 13.15 -14.36 5.91
C ARG A 126 12.79 -14.08 4.45
N GLN A 127 13.51 -13.19 3.78
CA GLN A 127 13.28 -12.91 2.37
C GLN A 127 13.59 -14.13 1.48
N VAL A 128 14.66 -14.87 1.81
CA VAL A 128 14.96 -16.13 1.12
C VAL A 128 13.85 -17.16 1.35
N GLN A 129 13.38 -17.32 2.59
CA GLN A 129 12.26 -18.22 2.90
C GLN A 129 10.97 -17.82 2.19
N PHE A 130 10.68 -16.52 2.12
CA PHE A 130 9.54 -15.98 1.38
C PHE A 130 9.57 -16.41 -0.08
N ILE A 131 10.70 -16.17 -0.76
CA ILE A 131 10.83 -16.52 -2.18
C ILE A 131 10.76 -18.04 -2.40
N GLN A 132 11.29 -18.84 -1.46
CA GLN A 132 11.22 -20.30 -1.52
C GLN A 132 9.79 -20.85 -1.34
N GLN A 133 8.92 -20.10 -0.66
CA GLN A 133 7.54 -20.52 -0.42
C GLN A 133 6.57 -20.07 -1.51
N LEU A 134 7.01 -19.23 -2.45
CA LEU A 134 6.18 -18.83 -3.59
C LEU A 134 5.93 -20.03 -4.51
N GLU A 135 4.67 -20.30 -4.78
CA GLU A 135 4.22 -21.37 -5.67
C GLU A 135 4.47 -20.99 -7.13
N ASN A 136 4.22 -19.72 -7.49
CA ASN A 136 4.47 -19.20 -8.82
C ASN A 136 5.35 -17.92 -8.80
N PRO A 137 6.68 -18.07 -8.68
CA PRO A 137 7.59 -16.92 -8.59
C PRO A 137 7.54 -16.02 -9.84
N LYS A 138 7.30 -16.60 -11.03
CA LYS A 138 7.15 -15.84 -12.28
C LYS A 138 5.85 -15.04 -12.32
N GLY A 139 4.76 -15.61 -11.81
CA GLY A 139 3.47 -14.93 -11.68
C GLY A 139 3.53 -13.77 -10.70
N PHE A 140 4.16 -13.99 -9.54
CA PHE A 140 4.49 -12.93 -8.59
C PHE A 140 5.34 -11.84 -9.22
N GLU A 141 6.33 -12.22 -10.04
CA GLU A 141 7.20 -11.25 -10.70
C GLU A 141 6.43 -10.30 -11.62
N ARG A 142 5.56 -10.85 -12.47
CA ARG A 142 4.67 -10.07 -13.34
C ARG A 142 3.68 -9.21 -12.55
N ALA A 143 3.10 -9.75 -11.49
CA ALA A 143 2.17 -9.02 -10.63
C ALA A 143 2.82 -7.78 -10.02
N VAL A 144 4.03 -7.93 -9.49
CA VAL A 144 4.80 -6.82 -8.93
C VAL A 144 5.14 -5.80 -10.01
N ASP A 145 5.61 -6.23 -11.18
CA ASP A 145 5.88 -5.33 -12.30
C ASP A 145 4.63 -4.54 -12.72
N ASN A 146 3.47 -5.18 -12.82
CA ASN A 146 2.20 -4.51 -13.14
C ASN A 146 1.83 -3.45 -12.10
N VAL A 147 1.98 -3.77 -10.80
CA VAL A 147 1.76 -2.82 -9.70
C VAL A 147 2.67 -1.60 -9.84
N PHE A 148 3.96 -1.82 -10.13
CA PHE A 148 4.91 -0.72 -10.29
C PHE A 148 4.65 0.12 -11.54
N HIS A 149 4.28 -0.49 -12.66
CA HIS A 149 3.86 0.23 -13.86
C HIS A 149 2.60 1.07 -13.59
N GLY A 150 1.67 0.57 -12.76
CA GLY A 150 0.48 1.30 -12.34
C GLY A 150 0.78 2.52 -11.48
N ILE A 151 1.76 2.43 -10.58
CA ILE A 151 2.15 3.54 -9.69
C ILE A 151 3.05 4.55 -10.42
N ASN A 152 3.99 4.08 -11.24
CA ASN A 152 4.99 4.88 -11.94
C ASN A 152 5.11 4.47 -13.42
N PRO A 153 4.23 4.99 -14.31
CA PRO A 153 4.25 4.61 -15.72
C PRO A 153 5.52 5.06 -16.49
N ARG A 154 6.37 5.88 -15.86
CA ARG A 154 7.55 6.48 -16.50
C ARG A 154 8.84 5.69 -16.34
N THR A 155 8.84 4.67 -15.49
CA THR A 155 10.03 3.84 -15.25
C THR A 155 9.74 2.41 -15.69
N PRO A 156 10.27 1.95 -16.83
CA PRO A 156 10.23 0.54 -17.17
C PRO A 156 11.15 -0.18 -16.19
N VAL A 157 10.56 -0.76 -15.15
CA VAL A 157 11.31 -1.55 -14.18
C VAL A 157 11.08 -3.01 -14.55
N GLN A 158 12.15 -3.75 -14.79
CA GLN A 158 12.09 -5.19 -15.04
C GLN A 158 12.35 -5.89 -13.72
N PHE A 159 11.38 -6.62 -13.17
CA PHE A 159 11.63 -7.36 -11.94
C PHE A 159 12.29 -8.65 -12.33
N LYS A 160 13.32 -9.01 -11.57
CA LYS A 160 13.92 -10.34 -11.63
C LYS A 160 14.20 -10.77 -10.21
N LEU A 161 13.51 -11.81 -9.77
CA LEU A 161 13.86 -12.48 -8.52
C LEU A 161 15.33 -12.93 -8.62
N PRO A 162 16.15 -12.69 -7.59
CA PRO A 162 17.53 -13.16 -7.61
C PRO A 162 17.49 -14.68 -7.81
N PRO A 163 18.28 -15.23 -8.78
CA PRO A 163 18.33 -16.67 -8.97
C PRO A 163 18.83 -17.26 -7.66
N ILE A 164 17.95 -17.97 -6.95
CA ILE A 164 18.30 -18.66 -5.73
C ILE A 164 19.12 -19.87 -6.15
N VAL A 165 20.44 -19.67 -6.27
CA VAL A 165 21.39 -20.77 -6.47
C VAL A 165 21.50 -21.51 -5.13
N LEU A 166 20.48 -22.29 -4.80
CA LEU A 166 20.38 -23.00 -3.53
C LEU A 166 21.26 -24.25 -3.54
N GLY A 167 22.57 -24.11 -3.74
CA GLY A 167 23.61 -25.12 -3.47
C GLY A 167 23.52 -26.49 -4.17
N GLY A 168 22.41 -26.82 -4.83
CA GLY A 168 22.22 -28.01 -5.64
C GLY A 168 22.56 -27.67 -7.07
N LYS A 169 23.41 -28.49 -7.70
CA LYS A 169 23.65 -28.47 -9.15
C LYS A 169 22.30 -28.33 -9.84
N VAL A 170 22.08 -27.19 -10.51
CA VAL A 170 20.94 -27.01 -11.41
C VAL A 170 21.04 -28.16 -12.41
N PRO A 171 20.12 -29.14 -12.41
CA PRO A 171 20.12 -30.12 -13.48
C PRO A 171 19.90 -29.32 -14.75
N ASP A 172 20.80 -29.47 -15.72
CA ASP A 172 20.68 -28.88 -17.06
C ASP A 172 19.36 -29.37 -17.69
N SER A 173 18.26 -28.73 -17.36
CA SER A 173 16.96 -29.01 -17.92
C SER A 173 16.90 -28.33 -19.28
N LYS A 174 17.61 -28.91 -20.25
CA LYS A 174 17.23 -28.90 -21.67
C LYS A 174 15.99 -29.78 -21.91
N ALA A 175 15.04 -29.74 -20.97
CA ALA A 175 13.75 -30.36 -21.15
C ALA A 175 12.93 -29.40 -22.00
N LYS A 176 12.69 -29.80 -23.25
CA LYS A 176 11.75 -29.18 -24.17
C LYS A 176 10.49 -28.76 -23.43
N GLU A 177 10.25 -27.46 -23.40
CA GLU A 177 8.98 -26.81 -23.10
C GLU A 177 7.95 -27.28 -24.13
N ASN A 178 7.34 -28.44 -23.83
CA ASN A 178 6.13 -28.92 -24.46
C ASN A 178 5.06 -28.85 -23.36
N ASP A 179 4.42 -27.70 -23.22
CA ASP A 179 3.18 -27.54 -22.46
C ASP A 179 1.99 -27.87 -23.38
N PRO A 180 1.25 -28.97 -23.15
CA PRO A 180 0.01 -29.27 -23.86
C PRO A 180 -1.26 -28.76 -23.14
N VAL A 181 -1.17 -27.87 -22.16
CA VAL A 181 -2.38 -27.29 -21.53
C VAL A 181 -2.28 -25.78 -21.54
N GLY A 182 -2.84 -25.19 -22.59
CA GLY A 182 -3.01 -23.77 -22.73
C GLY A 182 -4.05 -23.24 -21.75
N ILE A 183 -3.59 -22.44 -20.80
CA ILE A 183 -4.27 -21.22 -20.37
C ILE A 183 -3.19 -20.14 -20.28
N GLY A 184 -2.49 -19.96 -21.41
CA GLY A 184 -1.61 -18.83 -21.64
C GLY A 184 -2.36 -17.80 -22.47
N MET A 185 -3.05 -16.86 -21.82
CA MET A 185 -3.25 -15.56 -22.45
C MET A 185 -1.92 -14.84 -22.37
N GLU A 186 -1.15 -14.91 -23.45
CA GLU A 186 0.02 -14.06 -23.69
C GLU A 186 -0.51 -12.66 -24.05
N PRO A 187 -0.32 -11.62 -23.22
CA PRO A 187 -0.69 -10.27 -23.60
C PRO A 187 0.45 -9.68 -24.42
N GLY A 188 0.24 -9.51 -25.72
CA GLY A 188 1.08 -8.63 -26.54
C GLY A 188 1.89 -9.25 -27.68
N LYS A 189 1.56 -10.45 -28.16
CA LYS A 189 2.02 -10.87 -29.50
C LYS A 189 1.03 -10.37 -30.54
N GLU A 190 1.35 -9.22 -31.07
CA GLU A 190 0.76 -8.62 -32.27
C GLU A 190 0.89 -9.65 -33.39
N VAL A 191 -0.22 -10.29 -33.72
CA VAL A 191 -0.34 -11.13 -34.90
C VAL A 191 -0.32 -10.17 -36.10
N GLU A 192 0.83 -10.07 -36.73
CA GLU A 192 1.00 -9.56 -38.09
C GLU A 192 0.34 -10.58 -39.05
N GLU A 193 -0.99 -10.67 -39.01
CA GLU A 193 -1.78 -11.39 -40.01
C GLU A 193 -1.90 -10.49 -41.24
N GLY A 194 -0.86 -10.57 -42.08
CA GLY A 194 -1.01 -10.36 -43.51
C GLY A 194 -1.94 -11.42 -44.08
N LEU A 195 -3.25 -11.18 -43.99
CA LEU A 195 -4.24 -11.85 -44.83
C LEU A 195 -4.75 -10.82 -45.84
N MET A 196 -4.44 -11.11 -47.10
CA MET A 196 -4.93 -10.45 -48.28
C MET A 196 -6.47 -10.40 -48.22
N VAL A 197 -7.04 -9.20 -48.08
CA VAL A 197 -8.40 -8.95 -48.52
C VAL A 197 -8.28 -8.01 -49.71
N ASP A 198 -8.39 -8.65 -50.87
CA ASP A 198 -8.60 -8.01 -52.15
C ASP A 198 -9.69 -6.95 -52.03
N ARG A 199 -9.30 -5.73 -52.41
CA ARG A 199 -10.00 -4.88 -53.37
C ARG A 199 -11.37 -5.42 -53.81
N MET A 200 -12.43 -4.86 -53.23
CA MET A 200 -13.67 -4.71 -53.95
C MET A 200 -14.17 -3.29 -53.72
N GLU A 201 -14.08 -2.52 -54.79
CA GLU A 201 -14.61 -1.19 -54.97
C GLU A 201 -16.16 -1.26 -54.96
N ASP A 202 -16.77 -0.11 -54.70
CA ASP A 202 -18.17 0.25 -54.93
C ASP A 202 -19.22 -0.29 -53.95
N ILE A 203 -19.81 0.61 -53.16
CA ILE A 203 -21.25 0.94 -53.16
C ILE A 203 -21.44 2.24 -52.35
N GLU A 204 -21.78 3.28 -53.11
CA GLU A 204 -22.66 4.42 -52.83
C GLU A 204 -22.92 4.86 -51.37
N SER A 205 -22.57 6.12 -51.13
CA SER A 205 -23.24 6.97 -50.13
C SER A 205 -24.77 6.95 -50.30
N PRO A 206 -25.53 7.17 -49.23
CA PRO A 206 -26.25 8.44 -49.25
C PRO A 206 -26.36 9.17 -47.90
N ALA A 207 -26.28 10.50 -48.05
CA ALA A 207 -27.12 11.54 -47.45
C ALA A 207 -27.17 11.73 -45.92
N SER A 208 -26.60 12.88 -45.56
CA SER A 208 -27.08 13.86 -44.58
C SER A 208 -28.61 13.92 -44.39
N HIS A 209 -29.07 13.91 -43.13
CA HIS A 209 -30.22 14.61 -42.50
C HIS A 209 -30.27 14.06 -41.04
N GLN A 210 -30.67 14.72 -39.96
CA GLN A 210 -31.37 15.96 -39.68
C GLN A 210 -31.19 16.22 -38.16
N ALA A 211 -31.03 17.48 -37.76
CA ALA A 211 -31.14 17.89 -36.36
C ALA A 211 -32.61 17.79 -35.92
N HIS A 212 -32.90 17.10 -34.81
CA HIS A 212 -34.21 17.12 -34.17
C HIS A 212 -34.15 17.82 -32.81
N SER A 213 -34.98 18.86 -32.73
CA SER A 213 -35.28 19.71 -31.59
C SER A 213 -35.60 18.96 -30.31
N ALA A 214 -35.12 19.52 -29.21
CA ALA A 214 -35.62 19.29 -27.86
C ALA A 214 -37.09 19.75 -27.74
N ALA A 215 -37.96 18.83 -27.34
CA ALA A 215 -39.24 19.14 -26.74
C ALA A 215 -39.45 18.23 -25.52
N SER A 216 -39.74 18.86 -24.38
CA SER A 216 -40.04 18.24 -23.09
C SER A 216 -41.32 17.39 -23.15
N PRO A 217 -41.37 16.20 -22.52
CA PRO A 217 -42.61 15.47 -22.38
C PRO A 217 -43.36 15.88 -21.11
N SER A 218 -44.58 16.34 -21.31
CA SER A 218 -45.60 16.55 -20.29
C SER A 218 -46.05 15.23 -19.66
N THR A 219 -46.27 15.32 -18.36
CA THR A 219 -46.86 14.30 -17.49
C THR A 219 -48.27 13.96 -17.96
N SER A 220 -48.51 12.73 -18.39
CA SER A 220 -49.87 12.19 -18.51
C SER A 220 -49.87 10.74 -18.02
N SER A 221 -50.60 10.57 -16.92
CA SER A 221 -50.93 9.32 -16.28
C SER A 221 -51.80 8.49 -17.22
N SER A 222 -51.36 7.29 -17.56
CA SER A 222 -52.25 6.23 -18.05
C SER A 222 -51.69 4.87 -17.70
N GLU A 223 -52.36 4.31 -16.69
CA GLU A 223 -52.34 2.93 -16.28
C GLU A 223 -52.80 2.06 -17.46
N ALA A 224 -51.87 1.32 -18.06
CA ALA A 224 -52.15 0.38 -19.13
C ALA A 224 -51.33 -0.90 -18.95
N GLN A 225 -52.03 -2.00 -19.17
CA GLN A 225 -51.67 -3.40 -18.93
C GLN A 225 -50.29 -3.83 -19.46
N PRO A 226 -49.68 -4.86 -18.82
CA PRO A 226 -48.38 -5.40 -19.22
C PRO A 226 -48.51 -6.15 -20.55
N SER A 227 -48.09 -5.51 -21.64
CA SER A 227 -47.85 -6.21 -22.90
C SER A 227 -46.56 -7.00 -22.82
N SER A 228 -46.66 -8.31 -23.10
CA SER A 228 -45.61 -9.31 -23.05
C SER A 228 -44.57 -9.13 -24.16
N ARG A 229 -43.75 -8.09 -24.08
CA ARG A 229 -42.54 -8.00 -24.91
C ARG A 229 -41.49 -8.96 -24.35
N PRO A 230 -40.81 -9.76 -25.19
CA PRO A 230 -39.76 -10.65 -24.73
C PRO A 230 -38.67 -9.82 -24.07
N ASN A 231 -38.43 -10.09 -22.78
CA ASN A 231 -37.47 -9.37 -21.94
C ASN A 231 -36.11 -9.33 -22.65
N SER A 232 -35.73 -8.13 -23.09
CA SER A 232 -34.43 -7.88 -23.67
C SER A 232 -33.35 -8.37 -22.72
N VAL A 233 -32.28 -8.96 -23.25
CA VAL A 233 -31.11 -9.38 -22.46
C VAL A 233 -30.63 -8.24 -21.54
N TRP A 234 -30.73 -7.00 -22.02
CA TRP A 234 -30.43 -5.80 -21.24
C TRP A 234 -31.35 -5.56 -20.05
N ASP A 235 -32.64 -5.88 -20.17
CA ASP A 235 -33.58 -5.77 -19.03
C ASP A 235 -33.30 -6.85 -17.99
N LYS A 236 -32.85 -8.03 -18.43
CA LYS A 236 -32.42 -9.10 -17.52
C LYS A 236 -31.15 -8.71 -16.75
N ILE A 237 -30.18 -8.06 -17.41
CA ILE A 237 -28.97 -7.52 -16.77
C ILE A 237 -29.31 -6.38 -15.80
N ARG A 238 -30.22 -5.47 -16.20
CA ARG A 238 -30.68 -4.37 -15.32
C ARG A 238 -31.41 -4.90 -14.08
N ALA A 239 -32.29 -5.88 -14.25
CA ALA A 239 -32.99 -6.51 -13.13
C ALA A 239 -32.04 -7.26 -12.19
N ALA A 240 -31.06 -7.99 -12.73
CA ALA A 240 -30.05 -8.70 -11.92
C ALA A 240 -29.15 -7.74 -11.13
N ASN A 241 -28.67 -6.66 -11.76
CA ASN A 241 -27.84 -5.65 -11.09
C ASN A 241 -28.63 -4.87 -10.02
N ALA A 242 -29.93 -4.62 -10.24
CA ALA A 242 -30.78 -3.98 -9.24
C ALA A 242 -31.03 -4.89 -8.02
N ALA A 243 -31.08 -6.21 -8.19
CA ALA A 243 -31.32 -7.16 -7.10
C ALA A 243 -30.05 -7.53 -6.31
N GLN A 244 -28.87 -7.49 -6.94
CA GLN A 244 -27.61 -7.99 -6.35
C GLN A 244 -26.63 -6.92 -5.88
N GLY A 245 -26.92 -5.63 -6.08
CA GLY A 245 -26.03 -4.56 -5.62
C GLY A 245 -26.05 -4.41 -4.09
N PRO A 246 -24.95 -4.69 -3.35
CA PRO A 246 -24.80 -4.19 -1.99
C PRO A 246 -25.01 -2.67 -2.03
N GLN A 247 -25.83 -2.12 -1.12
CA GLN A 247 -26.12 -0.69 -1.10
C GLN A 247 -24.80 0.10 -1.15
N SER A 248 -24.54 0.71 -2.31
CA SER A 248 -23.35 1.52 -2.54
C SER A 248 -23.19 2.49 -1.37
N SER A 249 -21.97 2.60 -0.84
CA SER A 249 -21.64 3.53 0.25
C SER A 249 -22.13 4.96 -0.02
N TRP A 250 -22.28 5.34 -1.29
CA TRP A 250 -22.87 6.60 -1.72
C TRP A 250 -24.37 6.76 -1.42
N ASN A 251 -25.14 5.67 -1.44
CA ASN A 251 -26.56 5.70 -1.03
C ASN A 251 -26.70 5.76 0.50
N ALA A 252 -25.78 5.18 1.26
CA ALA A 252 -25.75 5.32 2.72
C ALA A 252 -25.51 6.78 3.14
N ILE A 253 -24.62 7.50 2.45
CA ILE A 253 -24.36 8.93 2.68
C ILE A 253 -25.61 9.77 2.35
N ARG A 254 -26.28 9.51 1.23
CA ARG A 254 -27.51 10.23 0.85
C ARG A 254 -28.63 10.03 1.87
N ARG A 255 -28.85 8.80 2.35
CA ARG A 255 -29.82 8.53 3.42
C ARG A 255 -29.49 9.29 4.70
N ARG A 256 -28.22 9.31 5.10
CA ARG A 256 -27.77 10.05 6.28
C ARG A 256 -27.99 11.57 6.14
N SER A 257 -27.88 12.12 4.93
CA SER A 257 -28.17 13.53 4.67
C SER A 257 -29.67 13.86 4.61
N THR A 258 -30.53 12.90 4.24
CA THR A 258 -31.99 13.11 4.18
C THR A 258 -32.72 12.77 5.49
N GLU A 259 -32.14 11.92 6.34
CA GLU A 259 -32.72 11.46 7.62
C GLU A 259 -32.25 12.27 8.84
N SER A 260 -31.58 13.40 8.65
CA SER A 260 -31.46 14.42 9.71
C SER A 260 -32.57 15.46 9.55
N PRO A 261 -33.80 15.22 10.04
CA PRO A 261 -34.79 16.26 10.15
C PRO A 261 -34.32 17.26 11.20
N ALA A 262 -34.34 18.52 10.82
CA ALA A 262 -34.19 19.67 11.69
C ALA A 262 -35.13 19.55 12.89
N SER A 263 -34.58 19.21 14.05
CA SER A 263 -35.21 19.50 15.34
C SER A 263 -35.28 21.01 15.50
N PRO A 264 -36.46 21.62 15.68
CA PRO A 264 -36.57 23.05 15.88
C PRO A 264 -35.92 23.49 17.20
N PRO A 265 -35.23 24.65 17.24
CA PRO A 265 -34.66 25.18 18.46
C PRO A 265 -35.77 25.70 19.38
N SER A 266 -35.98 25.03 20.52
CA SER A 266 -36.71 25.61 21.64
C SER A 266 -35.78 26.48 22.48
N SER A 267 -36.29 27.68 22.76
CA SER A 267 -35.63 28.86 23.31
C SER A 267 -35.01 28.71 24.72
N PRO A 268 -34.17 29.68 25.15
CA PRO A 268 -33.30 29.56 26.32
C PRO A 268 -34.00 29.97 27.62
N ALA A 269 -33.87 29.16 28.66
CA ALA A 269 -34.18 29.54 30.03
C ALA A 269 -32.89 29.67 30.84
N SER A 270 -32.65 30.92 31.23
CA SER A 270 -31.70 31.39 32.24
C SER A 270 -31.92 30.70 33.59
N CYS A 271 -30.84 30.18 34.20
CA CYS A 271 -30.63 30.32 35.65
C CYS A 271 -29.22 29.87 36.09
N THR A 272 -28.47 30.89 36.53
CA THR A 272 -27.67 30.94 37.78
C THR A 272 -26.46 30.01 37.98
N GLN A 273 -25.30 30.68 37.94
CA GLN A 273 -24.15 30.54 38.82
C GLN A 273 -24.34 29.66 40.07
N SER A 274 -23.47 28.65 40.21
CA SER A 274 -22.89 28.32 41.51
C SER A 274 -21.48 27.72 41.35
N LYS A 275 -20.52 28.59 41.65
CA LYS A 275 -19.16 28.33 42.11
C LYS A 275 -19.17 27.33 43.28
N ALA A 276 -18.45 26.20 43.17
CA ALA A 276 -17.51 25.69 44.18
C ALA A 276 -17.08 24.23 43.95
N ARG A 277 -15.77 24.04 44.16
CA ARG A 277 -15.11 22.91 44.83
C ARG A 277 -14.81 21.62 44.07
N SER A 278 -13.50 21.41 43.98
CA SER A 278 -12.79 20.13 44.01
C SER A 278 -13.51 19.01 44.75
N GLY A 279 -13.60 17.87 44.09
CA GLY A 279 -13.91 16.59 44.70
C GLY A 279 -13.72 15.52 43.66
N ILE A 280 -12.52 14.93 43.63
CA ILE A 280 -12.21 13.70 42.89
C ILE A 280 -12.99 12.58 43.58
N PRO A 281 -13.95 11.91 42.94
CA PRO A 281 -14.42 10.61 43.40
C PRO A 281 -13.58 9.56 42.69
N THR A 282 -12.63 9.01 43.42
CA THR A 282 -12.01 7.71 43.14
C THR A 282 -13.13 6.67 43.09
N GLY A 283 -13.47 6.20 41.90
CA GLY A 283 -14.48 5.18 41.67
C GLY A 283 -14.08 4.33 40.47
N ASP A 284 -13.60 3.12 40.78
CA ASP A 284 -13.25 2.04 39.88
C ASP A 284 -14.35 1.75 38.85
N ASN A 285 -14.26 2.41 37.71
CA ASN A 285 -14.83 1.92 36.47
C ASN A 285 -13.76 2.11 35.39
N VAL A 286 -12.88 1.11 35.30
CA VAL A 286 -12.06 0.86 34.13
C VAL A 286 -13.02 0.58 32.98
N GLN A 287 -13.51 1.65 32.33
CA GLN A 287 -13.85 1.55 30.93
C GLN A 287 -12.54 1.26 30.24
N VAL A 288 -12.35 -0.03 29.95
CA VAL A 288 -11.41 -0.50 28.94
C VAL A 288 -11.72 0.32 27.70
N LEU A 289 -10.92 1.37 27.47
CA LEU A 289 -10.79 1.97 26.17
C LEU A 289 -10.26 0.81 25.32
N VAL A 290 -11.18 0.12 24.64
CA VAL A 290 -10.85 -0.77 23.53
C VAL A 290 -10.32 0.18 22.46
N ILE A 291 -9.05 0.57 22.63
CA ILE A 291 -8.24 1.09 21.56
C ILE A 291 -8.10 -0.11 20.64
N ASP A 292 -8.91 -0.13 19.60
CA ASP A 292 -8.81 -1.12 18.54
C ASP A 292 -7.37 -1.00 18.02
N GLU A 293 -6.51 -1.95 18.38
CA GLU A 293 -5.04 -1.93 18.19
C GLU A 293 -4.61 -1.95 16.69
N ASN A 294 -5.59 -1.80 15.80
CA ASN A 294 -5.48 -1.68 14.36
C ASN A 294 -5.79 -0.27 13.82
N GLU A 295 -5.92 0.74 14.68
CA GLU A 295 -5.90 2.13 14.23
C GLU A 295 -4.49 2.52 13.81
N ASP A 296 -4.32 2.60 12.49
CA ASP A 296 -3.13 3.07 11.80
C ASP A 296 -2.63 4.37 12.49
N PRO A 297 -1.41 4.39 13.05
CA PRO A 297 -0.91 5.56 13.78
C PRO A 297 -0.88 6.82 12.91
N GLU A 298 -0.79 6.67 11.58
CA GLU A 298 -0.90 7.80 10.65
C GLU A 298 -2.29 8.43 10.69
N ARG A 299 -3.35 7.63 10.86
CA ARG A 299 -4.74 8.13 10.93
C ARG A 299 -4.98 8.98 12.18
N VAL A 300 -4.36 8.62 13.30
CA VAL A 300 -4.44 9.40 14.55
C VAL A 300 -3.75 10.75 14.39
N VAL A 301 -2.60 10.77 13.69
CA VAL A 301 -1.87 12.02 13.36
C VAL A 301 -2.68 12.89 12.40
N GLU A 302 -3.27 12.30 11.35
CA GLU A 302 -4.11 13.02 10.40
C GLU A 302 -5.37 13.59 11.07
N GLN A 303 -6.01 12.83 11.94
CA GLN A 303 -7.19 13.27 12.66
C GLN A 303 -6.88 14.41 13.63
N LYS A 304 -5.76 14.32 14.35
CA LYS A 304 -5.26 15.42 15.18
C LYS A 304 -4.98 16.68 14.35
N ARG A 305 -4.39 16.53 13.15
CA ARG A 305 -4.12 17.64 12.24
C ARG A 305 -5.40 18.27 11.71
N PHE A 306 -6.43 17.47 11.45
CA PHE A 306 -7.75 17.94 11.03
C PHE A 306 -8.46 18.70 12.16
N ASP A 307 -8.40 18.17 13.38
CA ASP A 307 -8.95 18.83 14.57
C ASP A 307 -8.23 20.15 14.86
N GLU A 308 -6.90 20.21 14.69
CA GLU A 308 -6.11 21.43 14.84
C GLU A 308 -6.51 22.50 13.81
N MET A 309 -6.76 22.10 12.56
CA MET A 309 -7.25 23.00 11.50
C MET A 309 -8.66 23.53 11.80
N LEU A 310 -9.57 22.69 12.28
CA LEU A 310 -10.92 23.10 12.68
C LEU A 310 -10.90 24.04 13.89
N GLU A 311 -10.01 23.79 14.86
CA GLU A 311 -9.86 24.63 16.04
C GLU A 311 -9.27 26.00 15.67
N GLU A 312 -8.35 26.05 14.71
CA GLU A 312 -7.83 27.30 14.14
C GLU A 312 -8.92 28.08 13.41
N GLU A 313 -9.79 27.40 12.65
CA GLU A 313 -10.93 28.04 11.99
C GLU A 313 -11.97 28.55 12.99
N ARG A 314 -12.27 27.81 14.06
CA ARG A 314 -13.12 28.28 15.16
C ARG A 314 -12.51 29.48 15.88
N ARG A 315 -11.20 29.47 16.13
CA ARG A 315 -10.49 30.59 16.76
C ARG A 315 -10.54 31.85 15.89
N ARG A 316 -10.39 31.67 14.58
CA ARG A 316 -10.52 32.74 13.59
C ARG A 316 -11.94 33.30 13.52
N ALA A 317 -12.96 32.44 13.52
CA ALA A 317 -14.36 32.85 13.52
C ALA A 317 -14.78 33.55 14.81
N ALA A 318 -14.18 33.20 15.96
CA ALA A 318 -14.41 33.85 17.24
C ALA A 318 -13.76 35.24 17.36
N GLY A 319 -13.03 35.71 16.35
CA GLY A 319 -12.38 37.02 16.35
C GLY A 319 -11.27 37.17 17.41
N LEU A 320 -10.78 36.05 17.95
CA LEU A 320 -9.72 36.02 18.96
C LEU A 320 -8.34 36.31 18.38
N ASP A 321 -8.17 36.09 17.07
CA ASP A 321 -7.05 36.63 16.31
C ASP A 321 -7.37 38.08 15.91
N GLY A 322 -7.28 38.97 16.90
CA GLY A 322 -7.25 40.40 16.65
C GLY A 322 -6.14 40.75 15.65
N PRO A 323 -6.25 41.88 14.91
CA PRO A 323 -5.32 42.24 13.86
C PRO A 323 -3.89 42.13 14.38
N ARG A 324 -3.09 41.22 13.79
CA ARG A 324 -1.66 41.08 14.08
C ARG A 324 -1.06 42.48 13.99
N LYS A 325 -0.77 43.09 15.15
CA LYS A 325 -0.11 44.40 15.21
C LYS A 325 1.13 44.29 14.35
N GLY A 326 1.16 45.13 13.32
CA GLY A 326 2.09 45.06 12.21
C GLY A 326 3.51 44.81 12.69
N SER A 327 4.15 43.84 12.05
CA SER A 327 5.60 43.78 11.99
C SER A 327 6.06 45.15 11.48
N PRO A 328 6.85 45.92 12.25
CA PRO A 328 7.29 47.22 11.80
C PRO A 328 8.14 47.01 10.55
N ASP A 329 7.68 47.64 9.46
CA ASP A 329 8.38 47.69 8.19
C ASP A 329 9.78 48.24 8.44
N LYS A 330 10.77 47.37 8.23
CA LYS A 330 12.18 47.69 8.32
C LYS A 330 12.57 48.41 7.03
N TRP A 331 12.20 49.69 6.93
CA TRP A 331 12.85 50.63 6.02
C TRP A 331 14.00 51.30 6.78
N LEU A 332 15.22 50.80 6.53
CA LEU A 332 16.52 51.49 6.52
C LEU A 332 17.64 50.44 6.50
#